data_AF-A0A396FG93-F1
#
_entry.id   AF-A0A396FG93-F1
#
_cell.length_a   1.000
_cell.length_b   1.000
_cell.length_c   1.000
_cell.angle_alpha   90.00
_cell.angle_beta   90.00
_cell.angle_gamma   90.00
#
_symmetry.space_group_name_H-M   'P 1'
#
loop_
_entity.id
_entity.type
_entity.pdbx_description
1 polymer ?
#
loop_
_entity_poly.entity_id
_entity_poly.type
_entity_poly.pdbx_seq_one_letter_code
_entity_poly.pdbx_strand_id
1 'polypeptide(L)'
;MVTVNNSDYYNNIPAGRDLNNLPNTSSADTTVGYQYDGLTEEDRFVQKVLQEHYDKVYKENLSHSDPMAYIESKYCDVTSPNFCSYMTEDQRSIAYRNEKRMLQTGGKYSAGFARYDYALRNYKDVYTGGSRSVGYVRNTDREKQYARSVVNQQISNLLSKNGISISKQADLVFSIDPYTYQLTVSGNADRDTLSQIETLLNEGDNAKNIWTHAWICMHDADNEIVNSQANMTKTNQYSLWHEVYETTGYDARNATYKNGTFIAEDGTDLLALFKEKSKNGAGYELYSKRWLQYAKNGWKKENDLVLKIGFDSSGLYDIGQERGYGATQNMWMKGISQSIFEASV
;
A
#
# COMPACT_ATOMS: atom_id res chain seq x y z
N MET A 1 27.55 -1.59 -26.75
CA MET A 1 27.26 -1.43 -25.32
C MET A 1 25.84 -0.94 -25.21
N VAL A 2 24.90 -1.80 -24.82
CA VAL A 2 23.50 -1.40 -24.63
C VAL A 2 23.39 -0.87 -23.21
N THR A 3 23.12 0.43 -23.10
CA THR A 3 22.79 1.10 -21.84
C THR A 3 21.46 0.53 -21.37
N VAL A 4 21.49 -0.35 -20.37
CA VAL A 4 20.29 -0.80 -19.68
C VAL A 4 19.85 0.38 -18.82
N ASN A 5 18.80 1.08 -19.22
CA ASN A 5 18.20 2.16 -18.44
C ASN A 5 17.68 1.56 -17.13
N ASN A 6 18.00 2.20 -16.00
CA ASN A 6 17.49 1.87 -14.66
C ASN A 6 15.94 1.96 -14.51
N SER A 7 15.21 2.23 -15.59
CA SER A 7 13.75 2.34 -15.62
C SER A 7 13.01 1.00 -15.49
N ASP A 8 13.67 -0.14 -15.73
CA ASP A 8 12.99 -1.44 -15.75
C ASP A 8 12.65 -1.98 -14.35
N TYR A 9 13.31 -1.47 -13.31
CA TYR A 9 13.04 -1.84 -11.92
C TYR A 9 11.70 -1.29 -11.41
N TYR A 10 11.32 -0.09 -11.85
CA TYR A 10 10.11 0.61 -11.37
C TYR A 10 8.89 0.44 -12.27
N ASN A 11 9.08 0.25 -13.58
CA ASN A 11 7.99 0.00 -14.52
C ASN A 11 7.45 -1.44 -14.49
N ASN A 12 8.15 -2.34 -13.80
CA ASN A 12 7.76 -3.74 -13.62
C ASN A 12 7.79 -4.15 -12.13
N ILE A 13 7.27 -3.31 -11.23
CA ILE A 13 6.57 -3.89 -10.08
C ILE A 13 5.48 -4.75 -10.71
N PRO A 14 5.50 -6.09 -10.55
CA PRO A 14 4.57 -6.94 -11.29
C PRO A 14 3.14 -6.45 -11.08
N ALA A 15 2.51 -6.00 -12.16
CA ALA A 15 1.09 -5.72 -12.16
C ALA A 15 0.39 -7.05 -11.83
N GLY A 16 -0.04 -7.20 -10.57
CA GLY A 16 -0.70 -8.41 -10.08
C GLY A 16 -0.08 -9.10 -8.84
N ARG A 17 0.82 -8.47 -8.07
CA ARG A 17 1.04 -8.93 -6.69
C ARG A 17 0.08 -8.23 -5.74
N ASP A 18 -0.70 -9.01 -5.01
CA ASP A 18 -1.62 -8.63 -3.94
C ASP A 18 -0.91 -7.85 -2.80
N LEU A 19 -0.41 -6.65 -3.07
CA LEU A 19 0.08 -5.70 -2.06
C LEU A 19 -1.07 -4.86 -1.48
N ASN A 20 -2.25 -4.97 -2.08
CA ASN A 20 -3.41 -4.12 -1.84
C ASN A 20 -4.63 -4.89 -1.35
N ASN A 21 -4.50 -6.11 -0.84
CA ASN A 21 -5.63 -6.83 -0.23
C ASN A 21 -5.33 -7.10 1.24
N LEU A 22 -6.22 -6.62 2.14
CA LEU A 22 -6.28 -7.05 3.53
C LEU A 22 -6.53 -8.58 3.60
N PRO A 23 -6.20 -9.25 4.72
CA PRO A 23 -5.92 -10.69 4.75
C PRO A 23 -7.04 -11.58 4.21
N ASN A 24 -6.67 -12.58 3.41
CA ASN A 24 -7.58 -13.70 3.12
C ASN A 24 -7.58 -14.76 4.23
N THR A 25 -6.65 -14.69 5.20
CA THR A 25 -6.40 -15.77 6.18
C THR A 25 -6.45 -15.34 7.66
N SER A 26 -6.48 -14.04 7.96
CA SER A 26 -6.55 -13.56 9.36
C SER A 26 -8.00 -13.46 9.83
N SER A 27 -8.26 -13.74 11.11
CA SER A 27 -9.57 -13.44 11.70
C SER A 27 -9.73 -11.92 11.83
N ALA A 28 -10.98 -11.42 11.73
CA ALA A 28 -11.25 -9.98 11.87
C ALA A 28 -10.73 -9.39 13.19
N ASP A 29 -10.65 -10.21 14.24
CA ASP A 29 -10.21 -9.81 15.57
C ASP A 29 -8.70 -9.83 15.80
N THR A 30 -7.94 -10.48 14.90
CA THR A 30 -6.48 -10.64 15.01
C THR A 30 -5.69 -9.92 13.94
N THR A 31 -6.36 -9.22 13.02
CA THR A 31 -5.73 -8.59 11.85
C THR A 31 -4.87 -7.38 12.23
N VAL A 32 -3.60 -7.43 11.82
CA VAL A 32 -2.63 -6.33 11.81
C VAL A 32 -2.22 -6.06 10.37
N GLY A 33 -2.39 -4.82 9.90
CA GLY A 33 -2.03 -4.40 8.55
C GLY A 33 -2.75 -3.15 8.08
N TYR A 34 -2.24 -2.58 6.99
CA TYR A 34 -2.80 -1.42 6.32
C TYR A 34 -2.89 -1.68 4.81
N GLN A 35 -4.06 -1.39 4.22
CA GLN A 35 -4.27 -1.53 2.78
C GLN A 35 -3.83 -0.25 2.07
N TYR A 36 -2.76 -0.34 1.29
CA TYR A 36 -2.36 0.76 0.41
C TYR A 36 -3.22 0.72 -0.85
N ASP A 37 -4.33 1.46 -0.86
CA ASP A 37 -5.25 1.56 -2.00
C ASP A 37 -4.76 2.55 -3.09
N GLY A 38 -3.63 3.22 -2.84
CA GLY A 38 -3.07 4.25 -3.71
C GLY A 38 -3.79 5.61 -3.57
N LEU A 39 -4.70 5.74 -2.62
CA LEU A 39 -5.34 7.00 -2.24
C LEU A 39 -4.56 7.62 -1.08
N THR A 40 -4.49 8.95 -1.05
CA THR A 40 -4.09 9.65 0.18
C THR A 40 -5.26 9.79 1.14
N GLU A 41 -4.99 10.21 2.38
CA GLU A 41 -6.04 10.58 3.33
C GLU A 41 -6.99 11.66 2.76
N GLU A 42 -6.45 12.66 2.08
CA GLU A 42 -7.23 13.70 1.42
C GLU A 42 -8.08 13.13 0.28
N ASP A 43 -7.56 12.16 -0.49
CA ASP A 43 -8.34 11.49 -1.52
C ASP A 43 -9.53 10.75 -0.89
N ARG A 44 -9.30 9.93 0.14
CA ARG A 44 -10.39 9.20 0.84
C ARG A 44 -11.43 10.15 1.43
N PHE A 45 -10.98 11.28 1.97
CA PHE A 45 -11.89 12.32 2.45
C PHE A 45 -12.72 12.93 1.33
N VAL A 46 -12.09 13.28 0.19
CA VAL A 46 -12.82 13.71 -1.02
C VAL A 46 -13.85 12.68 -1.41
N GLN A 47 -13.48 11.39 -1.45
CA GLN A 47 -14.42 10.34 -1.84
C GLN A 47 -15.62 10.31 -0.92
N LYS A 48 -15.39 10.37 0.40
CA LYS A 48 -16.45 10.37 1.40
C LYS A 48 -17.39 11.57 1.26
N VAL A 49 -16.85 12.79 1.12
CA VAL A 49 -17.65 14.00 0.97
C VAL A 49 -18.49 13.96 -0.30
N LEU A 50 -17.91 13.53 -1.43
CA LEU A 50 -18.65 13.41 -2.69
C LEU A 50 -19.71 12.32 -2.62
N GLN A 51 -19.38 11.16 -2.04
CA GLN A 51 -20.32 10.06 -1.81
C GLN A 51 -21.55 10.56 -1.03
N GLU A 52 -21.33 11.15 0.14
CA GLU A 52 -22.40 11.65 1.02
C GLU A 52 -23.26 12.72 0.32
N HIS A 53 -22.61 13.61 -0.44
CA HIS A 53 -23.31 14.62 -1.22
C HIS A 53 -24.21 13.99 -2.29
N TYR A 54 -23.65 13.15 -3.16
CA TYR A 54 -24.39 12.59 -4.29
C TYR A 54 -25.41 11.54 -3.88
N ASP A 55 -25.23 10.85 -2.74
CA ASP A 55 -26.27 9.99 -2.17
C ASP A 55 -27.51 10.79 -1.73
N LYS A 56 -27.30 11.99 -1.17
CA LYS A 56 -28.38 12.90 -0.81
C LYS A 56 -29.09 13.42 -2.06
N VAL A 57 -28.33 13.90 -3.04
CA VAL A 57 -28.90 14.48 -4.27
C VAL A 57 -29.59 13.42 -5.13
N TYR A 58 -29.10 12.18 -5.13
CA TYR A 58 -29.76 11.05 -5.79
C TYR A 58 -31.16 10.80 -5.22
N LYS A 59 -31.31 10.79 -3.89
CA LYS A 59 -32.61 10.63 -3.22
C LYS A 59 -33.56 11.79 -3.53
N GLU A 60 -33.04 13.01 -3.59
CA GLU A 60 -33.81 14.19 -4.00
C GLU A 60 -34.30 14.05 -5.44
N ASN A 61 -33.41 13.71 -6.39
CA ASN A 61 -33.78 13.54 -7.79
C ASN A 61 -34.87 12.47 -7.99
N LEU A 62 -34.80 11.35 -7.25
CA LEU A 62 -35.82 10.29 -7.28
C LEU A 62 -37.19 10.73 -6.77
N SER A 63 -37.28 11.83 -6.03
CA SER A 63 -38.56 12.38 -5.56
C SER A 63 -39.33 13.15 -6.65
N HIS A 64 -38.68 13.44 -7.78
CA HIS A 64 -39.30 14.10 -8.94
C HIS A 64 -39.89 13.08 -9.92
N SER A 65 -40.96 13.48 -10.62
CA SER A 65 -41.66 12.62 -11.59
C SER A 65 -40.78 12.20 -12.78
N ASP A 66 -39.86 13.08 -13.19
CA ASP A 66 -38.82 12.79 -14.17
C ASP A 66 -37.46 13.26 -13.60
N PRO A 67 -36.72 12.35 -12.94
CA PRO A 67 -35.43 12.68 -12.34
C PRO A 67 -34.40 13.19 -13.36
N MET A 68 -34.42 12.72 -14.61
CA MET A 68 -33.43 13.14 -15.62
C MET A 68 -33.75 14.55 -16.12
N ALA A 69 -35.02 14.84 -16.42
CA ALA A 69 -35.44 16.19 -16.78
C ALA A 69 -35.18 17.19 -15.65
N TYR A 70 -35.36 16.78 -14.39
CA TYR A 70 -35.03 17.61 -13.23
C TYR A 70 -33.52 17.92 -13.17
N ILE A 71 -32.65 16.95 -13.38
CA ILE A 71 -31.19 17.17 -13.47
C ILE A 71 -30.83 18.13 -14.61
N GLU A 72 -31.41 17.96 -15.79
CA GLU A 72 -31.19 18.87 -16.94
C GLU A 72 -31.65 20.31 -16.62
N SER A 73 -32.76 20.46 -15.90
CA SER A 73 -33.25 21.76 -15.44
C SER A 73 -32.31 22.47 -14.47
N LYS A 74 -31.50 21.72 -13.69
CA LYS A 74 -30.54 22.29 -12.75
C LYS A 74 -29.26 22.79 -13.44
N TYR A 75 -28.80 22.06 -14.45
CA TYR A 75 -27.44 22.22 -14.96
C TYR A 75 -27.34 22.70 -16.40
N CYS A 76 -28.37 22.50 -17.22
CA CYS A 76 -28.35 22.77 -18.66
C CYS A 76 -29.30 23.90 -19.08
N ASP A 77 -30.44 24.05 -18.40
CA ASP A 77 -31.44 25.06 -18.74
C ASP A 77 -31.25 26.35 -17.93
N VAL A 78 -30.67 27.38 -18.55
CA VAL A 78 -30.45 28.70 -17.93
C VAL A 78 -31.74 29.44 -17.57
N THR A 79 -32.89 29.03 -18.13
CA THR A 79 -34.20 29.65 -17.88
C THR A 79 -34.98 28.98 -16.75
N SER A 80 -34.54 27.81 -16.32
CA SER A 80 -35.17 27.05 -15.24
C SER A 80 -35.01 27.76 -13.89
N PRO A 81 -36.07 27.79 -13.05
CA PRO A 81 -35.96 28.30 -11.69
C PRO A 81 -35.01 27.47 -10.81
N ASN A 82 -34.72 26.23 -11.21
CA ASN A 82 -33.78 25.34 -10.51
C ASN A 82 -32.33 25.51 -10.98
N PHE A 83 -32.08 26.37 -11.97
CA PHE A 83 -30.77 26.50 -12.57
C PHE A 83 -29.71 26.90 -11.53
N CYS A 84 -28.66 26.09 -11.37
CA CYS A 84 -27.57 26.30 -10.43
C CYS A 84 -26.61 27.40 -10.90
N SER A 85 -27.11 28.63 -11.01
CA SER A 85 -26.38 29.83 -11.46
C SER A 85 -25.21 30.22 -10.54
N TYR A 86 -25.22 29.75 -9.30
CA TYR A 86 -24.13 29.93 -8.33
C TYR A 86 -22.91 29.05 -8.60
N MET A 87 -23.00 28.08 -9.52
CA MET A 87 -21.89 27.25 -9.96
C MET A 87 -21.25 27.83 -11.23
N THR A 88 -19.97 27.54 -11.48
CA THR A 88 -19.36 27.75 -12.81
C THR A 88 -19.89 26.73 -13.82
N GLU A 89 -19.69 26.98 -15.11
CA GLU A 89 -20.09 26.03 -16.17
C GLU A 89 -19.43 24.65 -15.99
N ASP A 90 -18.14 24.63 -15.68
CA ASP A 90 -17.38 23.41 -15.39
C ASP A 90 -17.94 22.66 -14.16
N GLN A 91 -18.30 23.39 -13.09
CA GLN A 91 -18.91 22.79 -11.90
C GLN A 91 -20.28 22.18 -12.21
N ARG A 92 -21.12 22.89 -12.99
CA ARG A 92 -22.40 22.33 -13.46
C ARG A 92 -22.20 21.09 -14.32
N SER A 93 -21.19 21.08 -15.19
CA SER A 93 -20.84 19.92 -16.02
C SER A 93 -20.41 18.71 -15.18
N ILE A 94 -19.64 18.93 -14.10
CA ILE A 94 -19.26 17.87 -13.16
C ILE A 94 -20.51 17.34 -12.43
N ALA A 95 -21.32 18.23 -11.84
CA ALA A 95 -22.51 17.86 -11.10
C ALA A 95 -23.54 17.11 -11.97
N TYR A 96 -23.79 17.61 -13.19
CA TYR A 96 -24.64 16.96 -14.19
C TYR A 96 -24.19 15.53 -14.48
N ARG A 97 -22.89 15.33 -14.78
CA ARG A 97 -22.35 14.01 -15.09
C ARG A 97 -22.45 13.05 -13.91
N ASN A 98 -22.17 13.53 -12.70
CA ASN A 98 -22.20 12.71 -11.49
C ASN A 98 -23.62 12.28 -11.14
N GLU A 99 -24.58 13.20 -11.13
CA GLU A 99 -25.98 12.87 -10.84
C GLU A 99 -26.62 12.00 -11.91
N LYS A 100 -26.35 12.27 -13.20
CA LYS A 100 -26.77 11.40 -14.31
C LYS A 100 -26.22 9.98 -14.13
N ARG A 101 -24.95 9.85 -13.73
CA ARG A 101 -24.34 8.54 -13.47
C ARG A 101 -24.99 7.85 -12.27
N MET A 102 -25.32 8.57 -11.20
CA MET A 102 -26.06 8.01 -10.05
C MET A 102 -27.41 7.44 -10.49
N LEU A 103 -28.15 8.11 -11.39
CA LEU A 103 -29.37 7.54 -11.97
C LEU A 103 -29.10 6.25 -12.75
N GLN A 104 -28.09 6.26 -13.62
CA GLN A 104 -27.74 5.12 -14.48
C GLN A 104 -27.27 3.89 -13.69
N THR A 105 -26.66 4.09 -12.52
CA THR A 105 -26.10 3.01 -11.69
C THR A 105 -27.02 2.59 -10.55
N GLY A 106 -28.24 3.14 -10.46
CA GLY A 106 -29.17 2.84 -9.37
C GLY A 106 -28.66 3.30 -8.01
N GLY A 107 -28.02 4.47 -7.96
CA GLY A 107 -27.49 5.07 -6.73
C GLY A 107 -26.10 4.58 -6.33
N LYS A 108 -25.43 3.76 -7.15
CA LYS A 108 -24.04 3.38 -6.90
C LYS A 108 -23.10 4.48 -7.37
N TYR A 109 -22.49 5.17 -6.43
CA TYR A 109 -21.45 6.14 -6.75
C TYR A 109 -20.28 5.44 -7.43
N SER A 110 -19.99 5.90 -8.64
CA SER A 110 -18.89 5.41 -9.46
C SER A 110 -18.23 6.53 -10.25
N ALA A 111 -18.58 7.79 -9.92
CA ALA A 111 -18.04 8.96 -10.58
C ALA A 111 -16.56 9.17 -10.26
N GLY A 112 -15.84 9.82 -11.18
CA GLY A 112 -14.47 10.24 -10.93
C GLY A 112 -14.40 11.39 -9.93
N PHE A 113 -13.33 11.45 -9.15
CA PHE A 113 -13.11 12.50 -8.16
C PHE A 113 -12.58 13.75 -8.85
N ALA A 114 -13.39 14.79 -8.92
CA ALA A 114 -12.94 16.12 -9.33
C ALA A 114 -12.75 16.98 -8.09
N ARG A 115 -11.50 17.36 -7.77
CA ARG A 115 -11.23 18.31 -6.67
C ARG A 115 -11.78 19.73 -6.93
N TYR A 116 -12.36 19.95 -8.12
CA TYR A 116 -13.11 21.14 -8.50
C TYR A 116 -14.64 21.01 -8.34
N ASP A 117 -15.13 19.86 -7.89
CA ASP A 117 -16.55 19.63 -7.64
C ASP A 117 -17.11 20.65 -6.63
N TYR A 118 -18.28 21.23 -6.92
CA TYR A 118 -18.91 22.23 -6.07
C TYR A 118 -19.27 21.67 -4.68
N ALA A 119 -19.45 20.36 -4.54
CA ALA A 119 -19.63 19.71 -3.25
C ALA A 119 -18.43 19.95 -2.30
N LEU A 120 -17.23 20.18 -2.84
CA LEU A 120 -16.01 20.41 -2.08
C LEU A 120 -15.74 21.89 -1.75
N ARG A 121 -16.57 22.84 -2.19
CA ARG A 121 -16.31 24.30 -2.10
C ARG A 121 -15.98 24.85 -0.70
N ASN A 122 -16.40 24.15 0.35
CA ASN A 122 -16.16 24.55 1.74
C ASN A 122 -14.86 23.95 2.33
N TYR A 123 -14.17 23.09 1.58
CA TYR A 123 -12.95 22.41 1.99
C TYR A 123 -11.75 23.01 1.27
N LYS A 124 -11.32 24.21 1.72
CA LYS A 124 -10.34 25.06 1.02
C LYS A 124 -9.03 24.36 0.66
N ASP A 125 -8.53 23.48 1.52
CA ASP A 125 -7.23 22.80 1.32
C ASP A 125 -7.34 21.57 0.40
N VAL A 126 -8.56 21.15 0.08
CA VAL A 126 -8.87 20.01 -0.79
C VAL A 126 -9.36 20.50 -2.14
N TYR A 127 -10.08 21.62 -2.15
CA TYR A 127 -10.65 22.25 -3.31
C TYR A 127 -9.56 22.99 -4.10
N THR A 128 -9.16 22.44 -5.24
CA THR A 128 -8.04 22.96 -6.03
C THR A 128 -8.40 24.16 -6.89
N GLY A 129 -9.68 24.53 -6.99
CA GLY A 129 -10.13 25.64 -7.83
C GLY A 129 -9.90 25.45 -9.33
N GLY A 130 -9.37 24.31 -9.77
CA GLY A 130 -9.07 23.98 -11.17
C GLY A 130 -9.51 22.56 -11.55
N SER A 131 -10.03 22.42 -12.78
CA SER A 131 -10.67 21.23 -13.34
C SER A 131 -9.76 19.97 -13.49
N ARG A 132 -8.44 20.11 -13.32
CA ARG A 132 -7.50 19.00 -13.51
C ARG A 132 -7.24 18.27 -12.20
N SER A 133 -7.73 17.03 -12.10
CA SER A 133 -7.22 16.06 -11.14
C SER A 133 -5.74 15.82 -11.44
N VAL A 134 -4.86 16.18 -10.51
CA VAL A 134 -3.52 15.59 -10.47
C VAL A 134 -3.70 14.10 -10.13
N GLY A 135 -2.98 13.22 -10.80
CA GLY A 135 -3.13 11.77 -10.59
C GLY A 135 -2.86 11.35 -9.15
N TYR A 136 -3.25 10.13 -8.80
CA TYR A 136 -2.99 9.54 -7.49
C TYR A 136 -1.49 9.54 -7.19
N VAL A 137 -1.09 10.21 -6.10
CA VAL A 137 0.27 10.09 -5.57
C VAL A 137 0.27 8.91 -4.61
N ARG A 138 0.92 7.82 -5.00
CA ARG A 138 0.98 6.61 -4.19
C ARG A 138 1.98 6.78 -3.04
N ASN A 139 1.66 6.24 -1.87
CA ASN A 139 2.57 6.06 -0.74
C ASN A 139 3.30 7.35 -0.33
N THR A 140 2.58 8.46 -0.20
CA THR A 140 3.14 9.70 0.35
C THR A 140 3.67 9.48 1.76
N ASP A 141 4.57 10.35 2.23
CA ASP A 141 5.08 10.27 3.60
C ASP A 141 3.97 10.33 4.66
N ARG A 142 2.93 11.12 4.40
CA ARG A 142 1.73 11.15 5.27
C ARG A 142 0.97 9.84 5.25
N GLU A 143 0.78 9.24 4.08
CA GLU A 143 0.10 7.94 3.98
C GLU A 143 0.88 6.86 4.73
N LYS A 144 2.21 6.86 4.63
CA LYS A 144 3.08 5.97 5.39
C LYS A 144 2.96 6.21 6.90
N GLN A 145 2.89 7.46 7.34
CA GLN A 145 2.68 7.81 8.75
C GLN A 145 1.30 7.40 9.27
N TYR A 146 0.24 7.61 8.49
CA TYR A 146 -1.11 7.18 8.84
C TYR A 146 -1.20 5.65 8.89
N ALA A 147 -0.65 4.95 7.90
CA ALA A 147 -0.55 3.49 7.92
C ALA A 147 0.19 2.99 9.18
N ARG A 148 1.27 3.67 9.58
CA ARG A 148 2.02 3.35 10.81
C ARG A 148 1.14 3.49 12.06
N SER A 149 0.32 4.53 12.17
CA SER A 149 -0.56 4.72 13.33
C SER A 149 -1.65 3.64 13.40
N VAL A 150 -2.24 3.26 12.25
CA VAL A 150 -3.23 2.17 12.15
C VAL A 150 -2.61 0.83 12.57
N VAL A 151 -1.44 0.49 12.03
CA VAL A 151 -0.72 -0.75 12.38
C VAL A 151 -0.38 -0.78 13.87
N ASN A 152 0.12 0.33 14.44
CA ASN A 152 0.42 0.42 15.86
C ASN A 152 -0.83 0.23 16.75
N GLN A 153 -1.96 0.83 16.37
CA GLN A 153 -3.22 0.67 17.10
C GLN A 153 -3.69 -0.79 17.08
N GLN A 154 -3.57 -1.47 15.94
CA GLN A 154 -3.95 -2.88 15.80
C GLN A 154 -3.03 -3.79 16.64
N ILE A 155 -1.72 -3.58 16.62
CA ILE A 155 -0.77 -4.33 17.47
C ILE A 155 -1.12 -4.11 18.95
N SER A 156 -1.31 -2.85 19.37
CA SER A 156 -1.67 -2.52 20.76
C SER A 156 -2.98 -3.19 21.19
N ASN A 157 -4.00 -3.15 20.35
CA ASN A 157 -5.28 -3.81 20.59
C ASN A 157 -5.12 -5.34 20.67
N LEU A 158 -4.33 -5.93 19.78
CA LEU A 158 -4.10 -7.37 19.75
C LEU A 158 -3.38 -7.85 21.03
N LEU A 159 -2.33 -7.13 21.44
CA LEU A 159 -1.58 -7.45 22.66
C LEU A 159 -2.46 -7.28 23.92
N SER A 160 -3.17 -6.16 24.03
CA SER A 160 -4.05 -5.89 25.19
C SER A 160 -5.20 -6.88 25.30
N LYS A 161 -5.86 -7.25 24.19
CA LYS A 161 -6.90 -8.30 24.17
C LYS A 161 -6.38 -9.65 24.69
N ASN A 162 -5.10 -9.93 24.50
CA ASN A 162 -4.45 -11.16 24.95
C ASN A 162 -3.74 -11.02 26.31
N GLY A 163 -4.00 -9.94 27.05
CA GLY A 163 -3.43 -9.72 28.39
C GLY A 163 -1.94 -9.39 28.41
N ILE A 164 -1.34 -9.07 27.26
CA ILE A 164 0.07 -8.72 27.14
C ILE A 164 0.22 -7.22 27.36
N SER A 165 0.92 -6.85 28.42
CA SER A 165 1.23 -5.45 28.74
C SER A 165 2.67 -5.13 28.38
N ILE A 166 2.87 -4.08 27.59
CA ILE A 166 4.20 -3.63 27.18
C ILE A 166 4.75 -2.62 28.19
N SER A 167 5.92 -2.92 28.74
CA SER A 167 6.66 -2.04 29.64
C SER A 167 6.99 -0.70 28.96
N LYS A 168 7.03 0.40 29.73
CA LYS A 168 7.53 1.69 29.23
C LYS A 168 8.99 1.66 28.80
N GLN A 169 9.77 0.72 29.36
CA GLN A 169 11.16 0.48 29.02
C GLN A 169 11.33 -0.62 27.96
N ALA A 170 10.24 -1.15 27.39
CA ALA A 170 10.32 -2.18 26.36
C ALA A 170 11.08 -1.64 25.15
N ASP A 171 12.03 -2.45 24.69
CA ASP A 171 12.78 -2.24 23.46
C ASP A 171 12.88 -3.60 22.79
N LEU A 172 11.92 -3.84 21.89
CA LEU A 172 11.77 -5.08 21.14
C LEU A 172 12.17 -4.85 19.68
N VAL A 173 12.61 -5.92 19.03
CA VAL A 173 12.91 -5.95 17.60
C VAL A 173 12.15 -7.09 16.98
N PHE A 174 11.32 -6.77 16.00
CA PHE A 174 10.67 -7.72 15.12
C PHE A 174 11.57 -7.93 13.90
N SER A 175 12.04 -9.15 13.69
CA SER A 175 12.86 -9.53 12.54
C SER A 175 12.06 -10.49 11.68
N ILE A 176 11.83 -10.11 10.42
CA ILE A 176 10.88 -10.82 9.56
C ILE A 176 11.60 -11.40 8.33
N ASP A 177 11.49 -12.71 8.15
CA ASP A 177 12.04 -13.41 6.99
C ASP A 177 11.29 -13.02 5.71
N PRO A 178 11.98 -12.61 4.63
CA PRO A 178 11.31 -12.02 3.47
C PRO A 178 10.65 -13.05 2.53
N TYR A 179 10.80 -14.34 2.79
CA TYR A 179 10.30 -15.39 1.91
C TYR A 179 9.13 -16.15 2.54
N THR A 180 9.27 -16.46 3.83
CA THR A 180 8.25 -17.15 4.63
C THR A 180 7.36 -16.19 5.40
N TYR A 181 7.79 -14.93 5.54
CA TYR A 181 7.18 -13.93 6.43
C TYR A 181 7.10 -14.39 7.89
N GLN A 182 7.92 -15.36 8.31
CA GLN A 182 8.05 -15.69 9.72
C GLN A 182 8.68 -14.51 10.47
N LEU A 183 7.95 -13.95 11.43
CA LEU A 183 8.41 -12.93 12.35
C LEU A 183 9.05 -13.60 13.56
N THR A 184 10.18 -13.06 14.00
CA THR A 184 10.82 -13.40 15.27
C THR A 184 10.90 -12.18 16.16
N VAL A 185 10.72 -12.37 17.48
CA VAL A 185 10.74 -11.29 18.46
C VAL A 185 11.94 -11.43 19.39
N SER A 186 12.71 -10.36 19.50
CA SER A 186 13.84 -10.26 20.45
C SER A 186 13.76 -8.94 21.20
N GLY A 187 14.46 -8.81 22.33
CA GLY A 187 14.47 -7.58 23.10
C GLY A 187 14.64 -7.80 24.59
N ASN A 188 14.30 -6.79 25.38
CA ASN A 188 14.50 -6.74 26.83
C ASN A 188 13.26 -7.16 27.65
N ALA A 189 12.41 -8.04 27.11
CA ALA A 189 11.32 -8.68 27.84
C ALA A 189 11.67 -10.13 28.22
N ASP A 190 10.90 -10.73 29.12
CA ASP A 190 11.06 -12.15 29.46
C ASP A 190 10.68 -13.06 28.28
N ARG A 191 11.22 -14.28 28.29
CA ARG A 191 11.09 -15.23 27.18
C ARG A 191 9.63 -15.59 26.87
N ASP A 192 8.78 -15.66 27.89
CA ASP A 192 7.38 -16.06 27.72
C ASP A 192 6.62 -14.94 27.02
N THR A 193 6.81 -13.69 27.45
CA THR A 193 6.27 -12.50 26.77
C THR A 193 6.73 -12.42 25.31
N LEU A 194 8.03 -12.59 25.04
CA LEU A 194 8.55 -12.56 23.66
C LEU A 194 7.90 -13.65 22.80
N SER A 195 7.77 -14.87 23.32
CA SER A 195 7.16 -16.00 22.62
C SER A 195 5.65 -15.80 22.36
N GLN A 196 4.93 -15.16 23.29
CA GLN A 196 3.52 -14.84 23.12
C GLN A 196 3.30 -13.78 22.04
N ILE A 197 4.09 -12.71 22.05
CA ILE A 197 4.06 -11.67 21.01
C ILE A 197 4.38 -12.28 19.64
N GLU A 198 5.43 -13.10 19.58
CA GLU A 198 5.83 -13.79 18.35
C GLU A 198 4.69 -14.67 17.82
N THR A 199 4.05 -15.45 18.68
CA THR A 199 2.92 -16.32 18.28
C THR A 199 1.79 -15.50 17.69
N LEU A 200 1.34 -14.44 18.38
CA LEU A 200 0.22 -13.60 17.94
C LEU A 200 0.50 -12.86 16.62
N LEU A 201 1.71 -12.32 16.47
CA LEU A 201 2.09 -11.59 15.26
C LEU A 201 2.37 -12.50 14.06
N ASN A 202 2.50 -13.80 14.27
CA ASN A 202 2.56 -14.81 13.19
C ASN A 202 1.21 -15.45 12.87
N GLU A 203 0.12 -15.05 13.54
CA GLU A 203 -1.22 -15.50 13.15
C GLU A 203 -1.64 -14.87 11.81
N GLY A 204 -2.17 -15.70 10.91
CA GLY A 204 -2.64 -15.26 9.60
C GLY A 204 -1.54 -14.56 8.79
N ASP A 205 -1.85 -13.36 8.28
CA ASP A 205 -0.95 -12.57 7.43
C ASP A 205 -0.29 -11.41 8.19
N ASN A 206 -0.38 -11.38 9.53
CA ASN A 206 0.09 -10.26 10.36
C ASN A 206 1.57 -9.91 10.11
N ALA A 207 2.45 -10.91 10.18
CA ALA A 207 3.88 -10.72 9.95
C ALA A 207 4.19 -10.24 8.52
N LYS A 208 3.50 -10.78 7.52
CA LYS A 208 3.60 -10.36 6.11
C LYS A 208 3.18 -8.89 5.95
N ASN A 209 2.11 -8.48 6.62
CA ASN A 209 1.62 -7.10 6.58
C ASN A 209 2.59 -6.13 7.25
N ILE A 210 3.19 -6.51 8.38
CA ILE A 210 4.23 -5.70 9.05
C ILE A 210 5.47 -5.58 8.14
N TRP A 211 5.91 -6.68 7.52
CA TRP A 211 7.02 -6.66 6.56
C TRP A 211 6.72 -5.77 5.36
N THR A 212 5.49 -5.84 4.83
CA THR A 212 5.05 -5.06 3.66
C THR A 212 5.02 -3.58 3.99
N HIS A 213 4.51 -3.22 5.17
CA HIS A 213 4.53 -1.85 5.66
C HIS A 213 5.98 -1.34 5.83
N ALA A 214 6.88 -2.12 6.42
CA ALA A 214 8.30 -1.77 6.53
C ALA A 214 8.97 -1.61 5.15
N TRP A 215 8.68 -2.50 4.21
CA TRP A 215 9.14 -2.41 2.82
C TRP A 215 8.66 -1.12 2.14
N ILE A 216 7.40 -0.71 2.34
CA ILE A 216 6.90 0.54 1.74
C ILE A 216 7.57 1.75 2.38
N CYS A 217 7.73 1.75 3.71
CA CYS A 217 8.37 2.85 4.45
C CYS A 217 9.87 3.00 4.15
N MET A 218 10.54 1.97 3.66
CA MET A 218 11.97 2.03 3.36
C MET A 218 12.32 2.78 2.06
N HIS A 219 11.31 3.17 1.29
CA HIS A 219 11.47 3.93 0.04
C HIS A 219 11.05 5.39 0.24
N ASP A 220 11.65 6.33 -0.48
CA ASP A 220 11.24 7.74 -0.50
C ASP A 220 10.15 8.03 -1.56
N ALA A 221 9.93 9.32 -1.88
CA ALA A 221 8.95 9.76 -2.86
C ALA A 221 9.35 9.46 -4.32
N ASP A 222 10.65 9.37 -4.59
CA ASP A 222 11.22 8.94 -5.88
C ASP A 222 11.34 7.41 -5.96
N ASN A 223 10.85 6.73 -4.92
CA ASN A 223 10.90 5.28 -4.71
C ASN A 223 12.32 4.73 -4.57
N GLU A 224 13.27 5.57 -4.16
CA GLU A 224 14.65 5.18 -3.87
C GLU A 224 14.75 4.56 -2.47
N ILE A 225 15.63 3.57 -2.32
CA ILE A 225 15.85 2.88 -1.04
C ILE A 225 16.63 3.82 -0.10
N VAL A 226 15.98 4.27 0.97
CA VAL A 226 16.55 5.18 1.98
C VAL A 226 16.81 4.50 3.33
N ASN A 227 16.66 3.17 3.39
CA ASN A 227 16.95 2.36 4.57
C ASN A 227 18.20 1.52 4.38
N SER A 228 19.13 1.63 5.33
CA SER A 228 20.43 0.92 5.33
C SER A 228 20.33 -0.60 5.44
N GLN A 229 19.20 -1.16 5.84
CA GLN A 229 18.98 -2.61 5.87
C GLN A 229 18.86 -3.23 4.46
N ALA A 230 18.50 -2.40 3.47
CA ALA A 230 18.22 -2.77 2.10
C ALA A 230 19.25 -2.19 1.12
N ASN A 231 19.37 -2.84 -0.03
CA ASN A 231 20.08 -2.30 -1.19
C ASN A 231 19.62 -3.04 -2.44
N MET A 232 20.03 -2.55 -3.61
CA MET A 232 19.65 -3.14 -4.90
C MET A 232 19.94 -4.64 -5.02
N THR A 233 21.04 -5.14 -4.44
CA THR A 233 21.36 -6.58 -4.48
C THR A 233 20.36 -7.39 -3.69
N LYS A 234 20.09 -7.01 -2.44
CA LYS A 234 19.13 -7.70 -1.58
C LYS A 234 17.73 -7.69 -2.18
N THR A 235 17.31 -6.55 -2.69
CA THR A 235 16.02 -6.37 -3.35
C THR A 235 15.90 -7.20 -4.62
N ASN A 236 16.94 -7.28 -5.45
CA ASN A 236 16.91 -8.13 -6.64
C ASN A 236 16.88 -9.63 -6.28
N GLN A 237 17.56 -10.06 -5.21
CA GLN A 237 17.47 -11.43 -4.70
C GLN A 237 16.06 -11.74 -4.17
N TYR A 238 15.47 -10.82 -3.40
CA TYR A 238 14.07 -10.91 -2.98
C TYR A 238 13.14 -11.09 -4.19
N SER A 239 13.19 -10.20 -5.17
CA SER A 239 12.31 -10.24 -6.33
C SER A 239 12.50 -11.50 -7.17
N LEU A 240 13.75 -11.95 -7.35
CA LEU A 240 14.06 -13.20 -8.04
C LEU A 240 13.40 -14.39 -7.36
N TRP A 241 13.55 -14.52 -6.04
CA TRP A 241 12.99 -15.65 -5.31
C TRP A 241 11.47 -15.73 -5.50
N HIS A 242 10.79 -14.61 -5.28
CA HIS A 242 9.33 -14.57 -5.37
C HIS A 242 8.84 -14.84 -6.80
N GLU A 243 9.49 -14.27 -7.81
CA GLU A 243 9.09 -14.53 -9.20
C GLU A 243 9.20 -16.02 -9.55
N VAL A 244 10.32 -16.65 -9.18
CA VAL A 244 10.55 -18.08 -9.44
C VAL A 244 9.55 -18.92 -8.65
N TYR A 245 9.35 -18.63 -7.37
CA TYR A 245 8.45 -19.37 -6.50
C TYR A 245 6.99 -19.26 -6.98
N GLU A 246 6.50 -18.05 -7.28
CA GLU A 246 5.16 -17.81 -7.80
C GLU A 246 4.93 -18.48 -9.17
N THR A 247 5.97 -18.55 -10.01
CA THR A 247 5.86 -19.11 -11.36
C THR A 247 5.98 -20.64 -11.37
N THR A 248 6.84 -21.21 -10.53
CA THR A 248 7.22 -22.62 -10.61
C THR A 248 6.77 -23.47 -9.43
N GLY A 249 6.58 -22.85 -8.25
CA GLY A 249 6.37 -23.51 -6.96
C GLY A 249 7.68 -23.90 -6.25
N TYR A 250 8.84 -23.65 -6.86
CA TYR A 250 10.13 -24.05 -6.32
C TYR A 250 10.87 -22.92 -5.61
N ASP A 251 11.55 -23.28 -4.52
CA ASP A 251 12.46 -22.38 -3.82
C ASP A 251 13.78 -22.22 -4.58
N ALA A 252 14.00 -21.03 -5.16
CA ALA A 252 15.19 -20.72 -5.96
C ALA A 252 16.52 -20.85 -5.17
N ARG A 253 16.47 -20.81 -3.84
CA ARG A 253 17.65 -20.88 -2.95
C ARG A 253 18.23 -22.29 -2.87
N ASN A 254 17.38 -23.29 -3.06
CA ASN A 254 17.75 -24.71 -2.93
C ASN A 254 18.26 -25.28 -4.26
N ALA A 255 18.16 -24.53 -5.35
CA ALA A 255 18.59 -24.98 -6.67
C ALA A 255 20.13 -24.97 -6.81
N THR A 256 20.68 -25.99 -7.46
CA THR A 256 22.11 -26.06 -7.78
C THR A 256 22.36 -25.77 -9.24
N TYR A 257 23.30 -24.87 -9.54
CA TYR A 257 23.68 -24.59 -10.92
C TYR A 257 24.60 -25.68 -11.48
N LYS A 258 24.16 -26.39 -12.53
CA LYS A 258 24.93 -27.44 -13.22
C LYS A 258 24.60 -27.42 -14.72
N ASN A 259 25.61 -27.64 -15.56
CA ASN A 259 25.46 -27.79 -17.01
C ASN A 259 24.66 -26.66 -17.71
N GLY A 260 24.77 -25.42 -17.23
CA GLY A 260 24.08 -24.27 -17.84
C GLY A 260 22.68 -23.98 -17.29
N THR A 261 22.19 -24.76 -16.31
CA THR A 261 20.87 -24.56 -15.72
C THR A 261 20.85 -24.70 -14.20
N PHE A 262 19.70 -24.41 -13.57
CA PHE A 262 19.41 -24.59 -12.15
C PHE A 262 18.58 -25.85 -11.94
N ILE A 263 19.13 -26.80 -11.17
CA ILE A 263 18.50 -28.09 -10.89
C ILE A 263 17.96 -28.09 -9.46
N ALA A 264 16.67 -28.38 -9.28
CA ALA A 264 16.06 -28.62 -7.98
C ALA A 264 16.49 -29.97 -7.37
N GLU A 265 16.21 -30.18 -6.09
CA GLU A 265 16.57 -31.42 -5.38
C GLU A 265 15.96 -32.68 -6.01
N ASP A 266 14.77 -32.56 -6.60
CA ASP A 266 14.07 -33.63 -7.30
C ASP A 266 14.57 -33.87 -8.75
N GLY A 267 15.57 -33.12 -9.20
CA GLY A 267 16.12 -33.20 -10.55
C GLY A 267 15.46 -32.30 -11.59
N THR A 268 14.45 -31.51 -11.22
CA THR A 268 13.74 -30.61 -12.14
C THR A 268 14.65 -29.49 -12.66
N ASP A 269 14.64 -29.26 -13.98
CA ASP A 269 15.28 -28.10 -14.60
C ASP A 269 14.41 -26.85 -14.42
N LEU A 270 14.82 -26.00 -13.48
CA LEU A 270 14.04 -24.84 -13.09
C LEU A 270 14.07 -23.70 -14.11
N LEU A 271 15.14 -23.55 -14.92
CA LEU A 271 15.10 -22.54 -15.99
C LEU A 271 14.16 -22.96 -17.11
N ALA A 272 14.15 -24.25 -17.47
CA ALA A 272 13.20 -24.77 -18.46
C ALA A 272 11.75 -24.62 -17.97
N LEU A 273 11.47 -25.02 -16.73
CA LEU A 273 10.15 -24.89 -16.11
C LEU A 273 9.72 -23.42 -15.99
N PHE A 274 10.64 -22.55 -15.56
CA PHE A 274 10.38 -21.11 -15.47
C PHE A 274 10.07 -20.52 -16.83
N LYS A 275 10.81 -20.89 -17.89
CA LYS A 275 10.54 -20.47 -19.27
C LYS A 275 9.15 -20.89 -19.75
N GLU A 276 8.78 -22.15 -19.49
CA GLU A 276 7.50 -22.73 -19.89
C GLU A 276 6.31 -21.99 -19.23
N LYS A 277 6.43 -21.68 -17.93
CA LYS A 277 5.35 -21.07 -17.13
C LYS A 277 5.37 -19.54 -17.12
N SER A 278 6.44 -18.91 -17.61
CA SER A 278 6.56 -17.45 -17.64
C SER A 278 5.47 -16.80 -18.49
N LYS A 279 4.83 -15.75 -17.95
CA LYS A 279 3.76 -15.02 -18.65
C LYS A 279 4.25 -14.25 -19.89
N ASN A 280 5.52 -13.84 -19.90
CA ASN A 280 6.14 -13.14 -21.02
C ASN A 280 7.65 -13.38 -21.08
N GLY A 281 8.24 -13.21 -22.27
CA GLY A 281 9.67 -13.46 -22.50
C GLY A 281 10.61 -12.46 -21.82
N ALA A 282 10.18 -11.22 -21.60
CA ALA A 282 11.02 -10.19 -20.98
C ALA A 282 11.28 -10.47 -19.49
N GLY A 283 10.24 -10.88 -18.75
CA GLY A 283 10.35 -11.35 -17.37
C GLY A 283 11.25 -12.57 -17.28
N TYR A 284 11.04 -13.56 -18.14
CA TYR A 284 11.91 -14.73 -18.21
C TYR A 284 13.39 -14.33 -18.38
N GLU A 285 13.70 -13.46 -19.33
CA GLU A 285 15.08 -13.04 -19.60
C GLU A 285 15.71 -12.29 -18.43
N LEU A 286 14.97 -11.34 -17.83
CA LEU A 286 15.42 -10.56 -16.69
C LEU A 286 15.74 -11.46 -15.49
N TYR A 287 14.80 -12.32 -15.10
CA TYR A 287 14.95 -13.16 -13.92
C TYR A 287 15.93 -14.31 -14.14
N SER A 288 16.06 -14.85 -15.35
CA SER A 288 17.12 -15.83 -15.67
C SER A 288 18.53 -15.22 -15.52
N LYS A 289 18.72 -13.97 -15.96
CA LYS A 289 19.98 -13.23 -15.76
C LYS A 289 20.25 -12.97 -14.27
N ARG A 290 19.24 -12.55 -13.52
CA ARG A 290 19.35 -12.38 -12.04
C ARG A 290 19.68 -13.70 -11.36
N TRP A 291 19.08 -14.81 -11.76
CA TRP A 291 19.35 -16.12 -11.18
C TRP A 291 20.82 -16.52 -11.37
N LEU A 292 21.34 -16.35 -12.59
CA LEU A 292 22.77 -16.53 -12.86
C LEU A 292 23.66 -15.60 -12.04
N GLN A 293 23.27 -14.34 -11.87
CA GLN A 293 24.04 -13.37 -11.11
C GLN A 293 24.10 -13.71 -9.62
N TYR A 294 22.98 -14.12 -9.03
CA TYR A 294 22.83 -14.20 -7.57
C TYR A 294 22.90 -15.63 -7.00
N ALA A 295 22.66 -16.66 -7.81
CA ALA A 295 22.63 -18.04 -7.30
C ALA A 295 23.54 -19.03 -8.06
N LYS A 296 24.22 -18.62 -9.15
CA LYS A 296 25.13 -19.51 -9.90
C LYS A 296 26.20 -20.17 -9.01
N ASN A 297 26.71 -19.42 -8.02
CA ASN A 297 27.73 -19.89 -7.09
C ASN A 297 27.13 -20.24 -5.71
N GLY A 298 25.85 -20.61 -5.68
CA GLY A 298 25.07 -20.78 -4.45
C GLY A 298 24.40 -19.49 -4.00
N TRP A 299 23.25 -19.63 -3.34
CA TRP A 299 22.48 -18.51 -2.83
C TRP A 299 23.18 -17.87 -1.62
N LYS A 300 23.37 -16.55 -1.67
CA LYS A 300 23.99 -15.77 -0.59
C LYS A 300 22.97 -15.30 0.42
N LYS A 301 22.84 -16.02 1.54
CA LYS A 301 21.87 -15.71 2.62
C LYS A 301 22.15 -14.37 3.32
N GLU A 302 23.39 -13.89 3.30
CA GLU A 302 23.76 -12.58 3.85
C GLU A 302 23.08 -11.40 3.12
N ASN A 303 22.59 -11.65 1.90
CA ASN A 303 21.85 -10.68 1.12
C ASN A 303 20.33 -10.87 1.22
N ASP A 304 19.85 -11.81 2.03
CA ASP A 304 18.42 -11.96 2.25
C ASP A 304 17.89 -10.66 2.89
N LEU A 305 16.79 -10.17 2.37
CA LEU A 305 16.19 -8.90 2.82
C LEU A 305 15.37 -9.08 4.10
N VAL A 306 16.02 -9.60 5.13
CA VAL A 306 15.45 -9.67 6.47
C VAL A 306 15.31 -8.24 6.98
N LEU A 307 14.07 -7.76 7.07
CA LEU A 307 13.77 -6.45 7.60
C LEU A 307 13.55 -6.55 9.10
N LYS A 308 14.24 -5.67 9.82
CA LYS A 308 14.05 -5.48 11.26
C LYS A 308 13.33 -4.17 11.51
N ILE A 309 12.37 -4.22 12.41
CA ILE A 309 11.65 -3.04 12.88
C ILE A 309 11.61 -3.06 14.40
N GLY A 310 11.85 -1.91 15.01
CA GLY A 310 11.80 -1.76 16.45
C GLY A 310 10.36 -1.61 16.94
N PHE A 311 10.12 -1.96 18.19
CA PHE A 311 8.83 -1.80 18.84
C PHE A 311 9.04 -1.46 20.32
N ASP A 312 8.49 -0.33 20.75
CA ASP A 312 8.50 0.12 22.14
C ASP A 312 7.09 0.52 22.61
N SER A 313 6.99 1.14 23.77
CA SER A 313 5.70 1.61 24.32
C SER A 313 4.98 2.68 23.45
N SER A 314 5.66 3.29 22.48
CA SER A 314 5.11 4.20 21.49
C SER A 314 4.71 3.53 20.16
N GLY A 315 4.99 2.23 20.03
CA GLY A 315 4.69 1.42 18.86
C GLY A 315 5.93 1.14 18.00
N LEU A 316 5.70 0.85 16.72
CA LEU A 316 6.77 0.54 15.78
C LEU A 316 7.64 1.76 15.47
N TYR A 317 8.95 1.55 15.41
CA TYR A 317 9.96 2.54 14.99
C TYR A 317 10.94 1.93 13.97
N ASP A 318 11.36 2.73 12.99
CA ASP A 318 12.18 2.28 11.86
C ASP A 318 13.65 2.15 12.28
N ILE A 319 14.25 1.00 11.97
CA ILE A 319 15.68 0.74 12.15
C ILE A 319 16.40 1.05 10.83
N GLY A 320 17.52 1.77 10.91
CA GLY A 320 18.39 2.00 9.75
C GLY A 320 17.91 3.07 8.77
N GLN A 321 17.02 3.97 9.19
CA GLN A 321 16.45 5.04 8.38
C GLN A 321 16.66 6.41 9.03
N GLU A 322 17.03 7.42 8.25
CA GLU A 322 17.19 8.80 8.76
C GLU A 322 15.84 9.48 9.03
N ARG A 323 14.87 9.26 8.14
CA ARG A 323 13.50 9.79 8.22
C ARG A 323 12.52 8.67 8.55
N GLY A 324 12.38 8.34 9.83
CA GLY A 324 11.45 7.30 10.30
C GLY A 324 10.02 7.81 10.48
N TYR A 325 9.07 6.89 10.52
CA TYR A 325 7.63 7.13 10.71
C TYR A 325 7.16 6.79 12.14
N GLY A 326 8.03 6.23 12.99
CA GLY A 326 7.74 5.99 14.39
C GLY A 326 7.39 7.29 15.15
N ALA A 327 6.68 7.17 16.28
CA ALA A 327 6.16 8.32 17.03
C ALA A 327 7.23 9.33 17.44
N THR A 328 8.46 8.86 17.70
CA THR A 328 9.62 9.68 18.06
C THR A 328 10.50 10.07 16.87
N GLN A 329 10.28 9.47 15.69
CA GLN A 329 11.07 9.66 14.48
C GLN A 329 10.41 10.59 13.47
N ASN A 330 9.11 10.87 13.64
CA ASN A 330 8.28 11.58 12.69
C ASN A 330 8.43 13.12 12.67
N MET A 331 9.38 13.69 13.44
CA MET A 331 9.50 15.15 13.58
C MET A 331 9.75 15.89 12.26
N TRP A 332 10.43 15.26 11.30
CA TRP A 332 10.69 15.84 9.98
C TRP A 332 9.40 16.09 9.17
N MET A 333 8.28 15.45 9.52
CA MET A 333 6.99 15.65 8.86
C MET A 333 6.31 16.96 9.29
N LYS A 334 6.67 17.56 10.43
CA LYS A 334 6.11 18.85 10.89
C LYS A 334 6.38 20.02 9.93
N GLY A 335 7.38 19.89 9.05
CA GLY A 335 7.68 20.88 8.00
C GLY A 335 6.99 20.61 6.66
N ILE A 336 6.34 19.46 6.50
CA ILE A 336 5.54 19.12 5.32
C ILE A 336 4.15 19.69 5.61
N SER A 337 3.84 20.87 5.03
CA SER A 337 2.53 21.58 5.03
C SER A 337 1.43 20.89 5.87
N GLN A 338 0.91 21.47 6.95
CA GLN A 338 -0.05 20.75 7.82
C GLN A 338 -1.22 20.11 7.05
N SER A 339 -1.51 18.84 7.35
CA SER A 339 -2.75 18.18 6.92
C SER A 339 -3.94 18.83 7.62
N ILE A 340 -5.08 18.92 6.93
CA ILE A 340 -6.33 19.45 7.51
C ILE A 340 -6.83 18.65 8.73
N PHE A 341 -6.36 17.42 8.90
CA PHE A 341 -6.78 16.54 9.99
C PHE A 341 -6.00 16.75 11.29
N GLU A 342 -4.83 17.41 11.25
CA GLU A 342 -4.07 17.76 12.45
C GLU A 342 -4.62 19.00 13.18
N ALA A 343 -5.50 19.77 12.53
CA ALA A 343 -6.14 20.95 13.13
C ALA A 343 -7.30 20.61 14.09
N SER A 344 -7.65 19.32 14.23
CA SER A 344 -8.70 18.85 15.14
C SER A 344 -8.22 17.66 15.96
N VAL A 345 -7.44 17.93 16.99
CA VAL A 345 -7.28 17.06 18.17
C VAL A 345 -7.71 17.83 19.40
#